data_AF-A0A1I5HQ42-F1
#
_entry.id   AF-A0A1I5HQ42-F1
#
_cell.length_a   1.000
_cell.length_b   1.000
_cell.length_c   1.000
_cell.angle_alpha   90.00
_cell.angle_beta   90.00
_cell.angle_gamma   90.00
#
_symmetry.space_group_name_H-M   'P 1'
#
loop_
_entity.id
_entity.type
_entity.pdbx_description
1 polymer ?
#
loop_
_entity_poly.entity_id
_entity_poly.type
_entity_poly.pdbx_seq_one_letter_code
_entity_poly.pdbx_strand_id
1 'polypeptide(L)'
;MKKRVLSVLFIVLLFSLLLVGCGSKKKTDIDNTSWVLASAESLGIELSAEEIGMGEFVIEFKTDGKVTVTADGDTSEGTFKVDGDEVTISEGGETMVFTKDGNVLSIDQDGAVLNFEKK
;
A
#
# COMPACT_ATOMS: atom_id res chain seq x y z
N MET A 1 -29.83 23.67 -25.80
CA MET A 1 -29.31 22.94 -24.62
C MET A 1 -29.02 21.44 -24.88
N LYS A 2 -28.69 21.01 -26.12
CA LYS A 2 -28.40 19.57 -26.43
C LYS A 2 -26.92 19.28 -26.71
N LYS A 3 -26.09 20.31 -26.94
CA LYS A 3 -24.66 20.17 -27.25
C LYS A 3 -23.76 20.01 -26.02
N ARG A 4 -24.19 20.53 -24.85
CA ARG A 4 -23.44 20.39 -23.58
C ARG A 4 -23.74 19.09 -22.84
N VAL A 5 -24.95 18.54 -23.02
CA VAL A 5 -25.32 17.23 -22.43
C VAL A 5 -24.59 16.10 -23.15
N LEU A 6 -24.45 16.17 -24.48
CA LEU A 6 -23.70 15.17 -25.25
C LEU A 6 -22.20 15.17 -24.89
N SER A 7 -21.63 16.35 -24.59
CA SER A 7 -20.23 16.50 -24.20
C SER A 7 -19.94 16.00 -22.78
N VAL A 8 -20.87 16.20 -21.84
CA VAL A 8 -20.74 15.72 -20.45
C VAL A 8 -20.95 14.20 -20.37
N LEU A 9 -21.86 13.64 -21.19
CA LEU A 9 -22.11 12.20 -21.23
C LEU A 9 -20.89 11.39 -21.72
N PHE A 10 -20.10 11.94 -22.65
CA PHE A 10 -18.86 11.32 -23.12
C PHE A 10 -17.74 11.33 -22.07
N ILE A 11 -17.67 12.37 -21.22
CA ILE A 11 -16.67 12.50 -20.16
C ILE A 11 -16.98 11.55 -18.99
N VAL A 12 -18.26 11.34 -18.66
CA VAL A 12 -18.69 10.38 -17.63
C VAL A 12 -18.49 8.92 -18.08
N LEU A 13 -18.64 8.63 -19.39
CA LEU A 13 -18.41 7.30 -19.95
C LEU A 13 -16.92 6.90 -20.04
N LEU A 14 -16.01 7.88 -20.10
CA LEU A 14 -14.57 7.64 -20.10
C LEU A 14 -14.02 7.31 -18.70
N PHE A 15 -14.71 7.76 -17.64
CA PHE A 15 -14.34 7.43 -16.25
C PHE A 15 -14.81 6.05 -15.80
N SER A 16 -15.81 5.44 -16.45
CA SER A 16 -16.32 4.11 -16.08
C SER A 16 -15.54 2.93 -16.69
N LEU A 17 -14.56 3.19 -17.58
CA LEU A 17 -13.78 2.16 -18.27
C LEU A 17 -12.39 1.89 -17.65
N LEU A 18 -12.00 2.57 -16.58
CA LEU A 18 -10.63 2.48 -16.06
C LEU A 18 -10.36 1.43 -14.98
N LEU A 19 -11.35 0.78 -14.35
CA LEU A 19 -11.04 0.00 -13.13
C LEU A 19 -11.75 -1.36 -12.99
N VAL A 20 -11.95 -2.08 -14.09
CA VAL A 20 -11.96 -3.56 -14.04
C VAL A 20 -10.95 -4.10 -15.05
N GLY A 21 -9.74 -3.56 -14.97
CA GLY A 21 -8.57 -4.20 -15.54
C GLY A 21 -8.19 -5.39 -14.65
N CYS A 22 -8.86 -6.54 -14.85
CA CYS A 22 -8.27 -7.84 -14.55
C CYS A 22 -7.15 -8.08 -15.59
N GLY A 23 -6.16 -7.20 -15.59
CA GLY A 23 -4.95 -7.32 -16.37
C GLY A 23 -4.04 -8.27 -15.60
N SER A 24 -3.63 -9.35 -16.25
CA SER A 24 -2.71 -10.36 -15.74
C SER A 24 -1.65 -9.71 -14.84
N LYS A 25 -1.76 -9.94 -13.53
CA LYS A 25 -0.90 -9.30 -12.53
C LYS A 25 0.54 -9.71 -12.83
N LYS A 26 1.33 -8.76 -13.33
CA LYS A 26 2.76 -8.97 -13.53
C LYS A 26 3.35 -9.28 -12.16
N LYS A 27 4.14 -10.35 -12.09
CA LYS A 27 4.93 -10.65 -10.91
C LYS A 27 5.88 -9.48 -10.66
N THR A 28 5.78 -8.93 -9.46
CA THR A 28 6.61 -7.87 -8.88
C THR A 28 7.68 -8.50 -7.99
N ASP A 29 8.71 -7.74 -7.66
CA ASP A 29 9.79 -8.14 -6.76
C ASP A 29 9.34 -8.27 -5.29
N ILE A 30 8.16 -7.74 -4.97
CA ILE A 30 7.56 -7.82 -3.65
C ILE A 30 6.57 -9.00 -3.52
N ASP A 31 6.23 -9.70 -4.60
CA ASP A 31 5.37 -10.89 -4.51
C ASP A 31 6.02 -12.01 -3.66
N ASN A 32 5.24 -12.59 -2.75
CA ASN A 32 5.68 -13.59 -1.76
C ASN A 32 6.80 -13.08 -0.84
N THR A 33 6.65 -11.86 -0.32
CA THR A 33 7.58 -11.29 0.65
C THR A 33 6.83 -10.91 1.93
N SER A 34 7.54 -10.96 3.06
CA SER A 34 7.03 -10.57 4.38
C SER A 34 7.91 -9.45 4.91
N TRP A 35 7.29 -8.46 5.51
CA TRP A 35 7.94 -7.25 6.02
C TRP A 35 7.47 -7.00 7.43
N VAL A 36 8.39 -6.61 8.32
CA VAL A 36 8.09 -6.37 9.74
C VAL A 36 8.47 -4.94 10.10
N LEU A 37 7.65 -4.27 10.90
CA LEU A 37 7.99 -2.94 11.42
C LEU A 37 9.30 -3.04 12.22
N ALA A 38 10.30 -2.27 11.81
CA ALA A 38 11.62 -2.25 12.40
C ALA A 38 11.85 -0.98 13.23
N SER A 39 11.47 0.18 12.69
CA SER A 39 11.64 1.46 13.37
C SER A 39 10.53 2.46 13.02
N ALA A 40 10.40 3.47 13.87
CA ALA A 40 9.64 4.68 13.61
C ALA A 40 10.56 5.89 13.78
N GLU A 41 10.59 6.78 12.80
CA GLU A 41 11.31 8.04 12.85
C GLU A 41 10.33 9.20 13.02
N SER A 42 10.53 10.04 14.03
CA SER A 42 9.78 11.29 14.18
C SER A 42 10.72 12.40 14.66
N LEU A 43 10.60 13.58 14.06
CA LEU A 43 11.43 14.74 14.38
C LEU A 43 12.96 14.47 14.32
N GLY A 44 13.39 13.55 13.45
CA GLY A 44 14.79 13.13 13.30
C GLY A 44 15.30 12.21 14.42
N ILE A 45 14.40 11.68 15.24
CA ILE A 45 14.69 10.64 16.23
C ILE A 45 14.11 9.34 15.71
N GLU A 46 14.97 8.34 15.48
CA GLU A 46 14.57 6.98 15.15
C GLU A 46 14.53 6.14 16.43
N LEU A 47 13.44 5.40 16.61
CA LEU A 47 13.24 4.45 17.70
C LEU A 47 12.85 3.09 17.12
N SER A 48 13.38 2.00 17.68
CA SER A 48 12.99 0.65 17.24
C SER A 48 11.52 0.36 17.57
N ALA A 49 10.92 -0.61 16.87
CA ALA A 49 9.58 -1.09 17.17
C ALA A 49 9.41 -1.51 18.64
N GLU A 50 10.46 -2.09 19.25
CA GLU A 50 10.44 -2.47 20.67
C GLU A 50 10.48 -1.26 21.61
N GLU A 51 11.23 -0.22 21.26
CA GLU A 51 11.36 1.00 22.08
C GLU A 51 10.07 1.82 22.11
N ILE A 52 9.34 1.85 20.99
CA ILE A 52 8.03 2.51 20.90
C ILE A 52 6.89 1.66 21.48
N GLY A 53 7.18 0.41 21.85
CA GLY A 53 6.19 -0.53 22.39
C GLY A 53 5.08 -0.87 21.40
N MET A 54 5.34 -0.79 20.09
CA MET A 54 4.42 -1.30 19.10
C MET A 54 4.51 -2.83 19.08
N GLY A 55 3.35 -3.49 19.05
CA GLY A 55 3.31 -4.93 18.88
C GLY A 55 3.81 -5.37 17.50
N GLU A 56 3.73 -6.67 17.24
CA GLU A 56 4.15 -7.22 15.95
C GLU A 56 3.27 -6.65 14.83
N PHE A 57 3.88 -5.85 13.95
CA PHE A 57 3.26 -5.37 12.72
C PHE A 57 3.95 -6.04 11.54
N VAL A 58 3.21 -6.88 10.82
CA VAL A 58 3.67 -7.63 9.64
C VAL A 58 2.84 -7.29 8.41
N ILE A 59 3.51 -7.11 7.27
CA ILE A 59 2.89 -6.99 5.94
C ILE A 59 3.36 -8.16 5.08
N GLU A 60 2.43 -9.00 4.63
CA GLU A 60 2.68 -10.15 3.78
C GLU A 60 2.09 -9.94 2.39
N PHE A 61 2.96 -9.69 1.41
CA PHE A 61 2.57 -9.59 0.01
C PHE A 61 2.48 -10.99 -0.58
N LYS A 62 1.27 -11.40 -0.94
CA LYS A 62 0.97 -12.68 -1.59
C LYS A 62 1.00 -12.52 -3.10
N THR A 63 1.16 -13.62 -3.81
CA THR A 63 0.92 -13.66 -5.26
C THR A 63 -0.45 -13.14 -5.64
N ASP A 64 -0.55 -12.72 -6.90
CA ASP A 64 -1.78 -12.17 -7.48
C ASP A 64 -2.24 -10.91 -6.75
N GLY A 65 -1.32 -10.00 -6.36
CA GLY A 65 -1.67 -8.65 -5.92
C GLY A 65 -2.57 -8.62 -4.67
N LYS A 66 -2.43 -9.62 -3.80
CA LYS A 66 -3.11 -9.72 -2.50
C LYS A 66 -2.12 -9.41 -1.39
N VAL A 67 -2.58 -8.77 -0.33
CA VAL A 67 -1.74 -8.49 0.84
C VAL A 67 -2.49 -8.87 2.10
N THR A 68 -1.75 -9.36 3.09
CA THR A 68 -2.25 -9.58 4.44
C THR A 68 -1.48 -8.66 5.37
N VAL A 69 -2.19 -7.91 6.20
CA VAL A 69 -1.61 -7.03 7.21
C VAL A 69 -1.99 -7.58 8.56
N THR A 70 -1.01 -7.75 9.45
CA THR A 70 -1.22 -8.17 10.82
C THR A 70 -0.66 -7.11 11.74
N ALA A 71 -1.47 -6.60 12.67
CA ALA A 71 -1.06 -5.64 13.68
C ALA A 71 -1.71 -6.03 15.01
N ASP A 72 -0.93 -6.10 16.09
CA ASP A 72 -1.39 -6.46 17.43
C ASP A 72 -2.23 -7.75 17.51
N GLY A 73 -1.98 -8.69 16.58
CA GLY A 73 -2.69 -9.97 16.50
C GLY A 73 -3.99 -9.94 15.69
N ASP A 74 -4.45 -8.76 15.27
CA ASP A 74 -5.54 -8.62 14.31
C ASP A 74 -5.01 -8.72 12.88
N THR A 75 -5.74 -9.40 12.00
CA THR A 75 -5.34 -9.62 10.61
C THR A 75 -6.40 -9.09 9.65
N SER A 76 -5.94 -8.33 8.65
CA SER A 76 -6.76 -7.87 7.54
C SER A 76 -6.23 -8.33 6.18
N GLU A 77 -7.11 -8.40 5.19
CA GLU A 77 -6.76 -8.73 3.81
C GLU A 77 -7.09 -7.56 2.89
N GLY A 78 -6.14 -7.25 2.01
CA GLY A 78 -6.26 -6.19 1.02
C GLY A 78 -5.73 -6.59 -0.34
N THR A 79 -5.64 -5.60 -1.22
CA THR A 79 -4.94 -5.72 -2.50
C THR A 79 -3.79 -4.75 -2.56
N PHE A 80 -2.79 -5.03 -3.40
CA PHE A 80 -1.70 -4.09 -3.63
C PHE A 80 -1.41 -3.87 -5.12
N LYS A 81 -0.78 -2.74 -5.40
CA LYS A 81 -0.21 -2.39 -6.70
C LYS A 81 1.19 -1.84 -6.50
N VAL A 82 2.08 -2.13 -7.45
CA VAL A 82 3.44 -1.59 -7.49
C VAL A 82 3.57 -0.72 -8.72
N ASP A 83 4.03 0.52 -8.53
CA ASP A 83 4.39 1.46 -9.60
C ASP A 83 5.77 2.04 -9.33
N GLY A 84 6.79 1.50 -10.00
CA GLY A 84 8.18 1.81 -9.70
C GLY A 84 8.55 1.45 -8.25
N ASP A 85 8.86 2.48 -7.47
CA ASP A 85 9.23 2.39 -6.06
C ASP A 85 8.03 2.61 -5.12
N GLU A 86 6.83 2.91 -5.64
CA GLU A 86 5.64 3.04 -4.82
C GLU A 86 4.87 1.72 -4.73
N VAL A 87 4.46 1.36 -3.51
CA VAL A 87 3.59 0.21 -3.24
C VAL A 87 2.31 0.73 -2.61
N THR A 88 1.21 0.68 -3.35
CA THR A 88 -0.11 1.08 -2.84
C THR A 88 -0.85 -0.15 -2.30
N ILE A 89 -1.19 -0.16 -1.02
CA ILE A 89 -2.10 -1.12 -0.40
C ILE A 89 -3.51 -0.52 -0.35
N SER A 90 -4.51 -1.34 -0.63
CA SER A 90 -5.93 -0.97 -0.58
C SER A 90 -6.72 -1.97 0.25
N GLU A 91 -7.37 -1.49 1.31
CA GLU A 91 -8.17 -2.26 2.26
C GLU A 91 -9.39 -1.44 2.65
N GLY A 92 -10.59 -2.03 2.72
CA GLY A 92 -11.78 -1.34 3.28
C GLY A 92 -12.25 -0.07 2.54
N GLY A 93 -11.68 0.27 1.39
CA GLY A 93 -11.89 1.55 0.70
C GLY A 93 -10.85 2.63 1.03
N GLU A 94 -9.93 2.32 1.94
CA GLU A 94 -8.77 3.14 2.27
C GLU A 94 -7.55 2.71 1.46
N THR A 95 -6.63 3.64 1.23
CA THR A 95 -5.40 3.40 0.48
C THR A 95 -4.20 3.94 1.23
N MET A 96 -3.18 3.09 1.39
CA MET A 96 -1.90 3.45 1.98
C MET A 96 -0.81 3.34 0.91
N VAL A 97 0.05 4.34 0.81
CA VAL A 97 1.14 4.37 -0.19
C VAL A 97 2.46 4.28 0.55
N PHE A 98 3.20 3.22 0.27
CA PHE A 98 4.53 2.97 0.80
C PHE A 98 5.57 3.31 -0.26
N THR A 99 6.73 3.78 0.18
CA THR A 99 7.93 3.90 -0.64
C THR A 99 8.82 2.69 -0.42
N LYS A 100 9.33 2.10 -1.48
CA LYS A 100 10.21 0.93 -1.46
C LYS A 100 11.63 1.37 -1.84
N ASP A 101 12.57 1.08 -0.95
CA ASP A 101 14.00 1.24 -1.20
C ASP A 101 14.74 -0.05 -0.82
N GLY A 102 14.97 -0.91 -1.82
CA GLY A 102 15.63 -2.20 -1.64
C GLY A 102 14.89 -3.13 -0.67
N ASN A 103 15.42 -3.26 0.55
CA ASN A 103 14.88 -4.09 1.63
C ASN A 103 14.14 -3.29 2.70
N VAL A 104 13.86 -2.01 2.45
CA VAL A 104 13.05 -1.15 3.32
C VAL A 104 11.76 -0.72 2.60
N LEU A 105 10.63 -0.86 3.29
CA LEU A 105 9.37 -0.21 2.94
C LEU A 105 9.11 0.88 3.97
N SER A 106 8.76 2.08 3.53
CA SER A 106 8.46 3.19 4.43
C SER A 106 7.13 3.86 4.13
N ILE A 107 6.49 4.40 5.17
CA ILE A 107 5.26 5.18 5.05
C ILE A 107 5.30 6.34 6.04
N ASP A 108 4.95 7.55 5.59
CA ASP A 108 4.69 8.69 6.48
C ASP A 108 3.26 8.60 6.99
N GLN A 109 3.12 8.45 8.31
CA GLN A 109 1.86 8.56 9.02
C GLN A 109 1.94 9.72 9.99
N ASP A 110 1.23 10.80 9.68
CA ASP A 110 1.11 11.99 10.54
C ASP A 110 2.48 12.58 10.98
N GLY A 111 3.49 12.54 10.11
CA GLY A 111 4.82 13.07 10.38
C GLY A 111 5.73 12.11 11.17
N ALA A 112 5.31 10.86 11.34
CA ALA A 112 6.16 9.75 11.73
C ALA A 112 6.40 8.84 10.52
N VAL A 113 7.66 8.58 10.17
CA VAL A 113 8.02 7.63 9.12
C VAL A 113 8.18 6.26 9.75
N LEU A 114 7.31 5.32 9.38
CA LEU A 114 7.41 3.93 9.79
C LEU A 114 8.24 3.17 8.77
N ASN A 115 9.29 2.49 9.22
CA ASN A 115 10.17 1.68 8.39
C ASN A 115 9.95 0.20 8.66
N PHE A 116 9.67 -0.54 7.60
CA PHE A 116 9.49 -1.98 7.59
C PHE A 116 10.67 -2.62 6.88
N GLU A 117 11.25 -3.65 7.49
CA GLU A 117 12.33 -4.41 6.90
C GLU A 117 11.82 -5.74 6.36
N LYS A 118 12.38 -6.15 5.23
CA LYS A 118 12.10 -7.45 4.62
C LYS A 118 12.62 -8.58 5.52
N LYS A 119 11.75 -9.53 5.84
CA LYS A 119 12.05 -10.73 6.65
C LYS A 119 12.77 -11.83 5.84
#